data_AF-M2N9C4-F1
#
_entry.id   AF-M2N9C4-F1
#
_cell.length_a   1.000
_cell.length_b   1.000
_cell.length_c   1.000
_cell.angle_alpha   90.00
_cell.angle_beta   90.00
_cell.angle_gamma   90.00
#
_symmetry.space_group_name_H-M   'P 1'
#
loop_
_entity.id
_entity.type
_entity.pdbx_description
1 polymer ?
#
loop_
_entity_poly.entity_id
_entity_poly.type
_entity_poly.pdbx_seq_one_letter_code
_entity_poly.pdbx_strand_id
1 'polypeptide(L)'
;MSWAAGRNPTRVEERAYSLLGIFDVHMPLIYGEGEKAFLRFQEEIVKRSDDNSLFAWPIHDSYQPQLLVNSPDAFASCGAVRCMQSRKGRSSYSLTNRGLSIKLPTIMYSTEMYLVRLDRGDPRLLSRADSDQVASFLIDIFLMRLDKDDQFARVEHAG
;
A
#
# COMPACT_ATOMS: atom_id res chain seq x y z
N MET A 1 -7.83 -2.12 0.24
CA MET A 1 -8.96 -1.24 -0.13
C MET A 1 -9.61 -1.61 -1.47
N SER A 2 -9.58 -2.89 -1.88
CA SER A 2 -10.06 -3.34 -3.19
C SER A 2 -11.54 -3.06 -3.47
N TRP A 3 -12.38 -3.14 -2.44
CA TRP A 3 -13.82 -2.87 -2.53
C TRP A 3 -14.17 -1.43 -2.92
N ALA A 4 -13.23 -0.50 -2.78
CA ALA A 4 -13.42 0.91 -3.15
C ALA A 4 -13.00 1.20 -4.59
N ALA A 5 -12.37 0.25 -5.28
CA ALA A 5 -11.99 0.39 -6.68
C ALA A 5 -13.20 0.44 -7.61
N GLY A 6 -13.09 1.16 -8.73
CA GLY A 6 -14.14 1.27 -9.75
C GLY A 6 -15.32 2.16 -9.34
N ARG A 7 -15.25 2.85 -8.20
CA ARG A 7 -16.26 3.85 -7.82
C ARG A 7 -16.11 5.05 -8.74
N ASN A 8 -17.23 5.49 -9.32
CA ASN A 8 -17.30 6.70 -10.13
C ASN A 8 -17.76 7.88 -9.26
N PRO A 9 -16.82 8.71 -8.76
CA PRO A 9 -17.20 9.90 -8.04
C PRO A 9 -17.75 10.97 -8.98
N THR A 10 -18.48 11.95 -8.44
CA THR A 10 -18.86 13.16 -9.17
C THR A 10 -17.66 14.11 -9.26
N ARG A 11 -16.80 14.12 -8.25
CA ARG A 11 -15.53 14.88 -8.21
C ARG A 11 -14.38 13.99 -7.77
N VAL A 12 -13.18 14.20 -8.32
CA VAL A 12 -12.03 13.32 -8.06
C VAL A 12 -11.73 13.17 -6.55
N GLU A 13 -11.83 14.25 -5.77
CA GLU A 13 -11.62 14.26 -4.33
C GLU A 13 -12.64 13.43 -3.52
N GLU A 14 -13.83 13.15 -4.07
CA GLU A 14 -14.85 12.34 -3.38
C GLU A 14 -14.42 10.88 -3.22
N ARG A 15 -13.41 10.42 -3.99
CA ARG A 15 -12.78 9.11 -3.78
C ARG A 15 -12.18 8.98 -2.38
N ALA A 16 -11.64 10.06 -1.84
CA ALA A 16 -11.12 10.10 -0.48
C ALA A 16 -12.25 10.37 0.53
N TYR A 17 -13.07 11.38 0.26
CA TYR A 17 -14.08 11.85 1.23
C TYR A 17 -15.16 10.83 1.54
N SER A 18 -15.55 10.01 0.55
CA SER A 18 -16.49 8.91 0.78
C SER A 18 -15.96 7.78 1.67
N LEU A 19 -14.64 7.74 1.91
CA LEU A 19 -13.99 6.70 2.73
C LEU A 19 -13.68 7.16 4.15
N LEU A 20 -13.80 8.46 4.46
CA LEU A 20 -13.44 9.03 5.76
C LEU A 20 -14.13 8.31 6.92
N GLY A 21 -15.46 8.12 6.82
CA GLY A 21 -16.24 7.47 7.87
C GLY A 21 -15.93 5.98 8.05
N ILE A 22 -15.51 5.28 7.00
CA ILE A 22 -15.19 3.85 7.06
C ILE A 22 -13.84 3.62 7.74
N PHE A 23 -12.89 4.54 7.51
CA PHE A 23 -11.58 4.49 8.12
C PHE A 23 -11.49 5.30 9.41
N ASP A 24 -12.56 5.99 9.83
CA ASP A 24 -12.56 6.91 10.97
C ASP A 24 -11.56 8.09 10.81
N VAL A 25 -11.24 8.52 9.57
CA VAL A 25 -10.32 9.64 9.29
C VAL A 25 -11.00 10.98 9.54
N HIS A 26 -10.31 11.88 10.23
CA HIS A 26 -10.67 13.30 10.30
C HIS A 26 -9.63 14.15 9.57
N MET A 27 -10.01 14.77 8.45
CA MET A 27 -9.17 15.72 7.71
C MET A 27 -10.02 16.83 7.05
N PRO A 28 -9.46 18.03 6.82
CA PRO A 28 -10.18 19.11 6.15
C PRO A 28 -10.60 18.77 4.70
N LEU A 29 -11.86 19.07 4.36
CA LEU A 29 -12.41 19.00 3.02
C LEU A 29 -11.94 20.21 2.19
N ILE A 30 -11.02 19.99 1.26
CA ILE A 30 -10.55 20.97 0.29
C ILE A 30 -11.13 20.62 -1.08
N TYR A 31 -12.04 21.46 -1.60
CA TYR A 31 -12.58 21.26 -2.94
C TYR A 31 -11.60 21.76 -4.00
N GLY A 32 -11.47 21.00 -5.09
CA GLY A 32 -10.53 21.31 -6.17
C GLY A 32 -9.08 20.81 -5.94
N GLU A 33 -8.81 20.04 -4.89
CA GLU A 33 -7.49 19.42 -4.70
C GLU A 33 -7.25 18.17 -5.57
N GLY A 34 -8.32 17.61 -6.15
CA GLY A 34 -8.27 16.47 -7.07
C GLY A 34 -7.73 15.21 -6.40
N GLU A 35 -6.79 14.52 -7.06
CA GLU A 35 -6.22 13.26 -6.58
C GLU A 35 -5.39 13.40 -5.30
N LYS A 36 -4.96 14.62 -4.95
CA LYS A 36 -4.22 14.90 -3.70
C LYS A 36 -5.05 14.59 -2.46
N ALA A 37 -6.38 14.62 -2.57
CA ALA A 37 -7.27 14.23 -1.47
C ALA A 37 -7.01 12.79 -1.00
N PHE A 38 -6.76 11.88 -1.95
CA PHE A 38 -6.55 10.47 -1.64
C PHE A 38 -5.16 10.20 -1.06
N LEU A 39 -4.15 10.98 -1.45
CA LEU A 39 -2.83 10.96 -0.83
C LEU A 39 -2.91 11.42 0.63
N ARG A 40 -3.52 12.58 0.89
CA ARG A 40 -3.73 13.09 2.26
C ARG A 40 -4.51 12.10 3.13
N PHE A 41 -5.52 11.47 2.56
CA PHE A 41 -6.28 10.43 3.24
C PHE A 41 -5.40 9.25 3.67
N GLN A 42 -4.53 8.75 2.80
CA GLN A 42 -3.58 7.70 3.17
C GLN A 42 -2.55 8.16 4.19
N GLU A 43 -2.06 9.40 4.10
CA GLU A 43 -1.16 9.97 5.11
C GLU A 43 -1.82 9.97 6.50
N GLU A 44 -3.10 10.32 6.60
CA GLU A 44 -3.84 10.23 7.86
C GLU A 44 -4.02 8.78 8.33
N ILE A 45 -4.25 7.82 7.44
CA ILE A 45 -4.27 6.40 7.83
C ILE A 45 -2.89 5.97 8.37
N VAL A 46 -1.80 6.33 7.68
CA VAL A 46 -0.43 5.99 8.06
C VAL A 46 -0.06 6.53 9.44
N LYS A 47 -0.53 7.72 9.82
CA LYS A 47 -0.25 8.33 11.14
C LYS A 47 -0.83 7.55 12.32
N ARG A 48 -1.85 6.71 12.10
CA ARG A 48 -2.61 6.04 13.17
C ARG A 48 -2.77 4.53 12.98
N SER A 49 -2.23 3.99 11.89
CA SER A 49 -2.27 2.59 11.55
C SER A 49 -0.87 2.09 11.20
N ASP A 50 -0.53 0.92 11.73
CA ASP A 50 0.65 0.12 11.39
C ASP A 50 0.29 -1.00 10.39
N ASP A 51 -0.70 -0.75 9.53
CA ASP A 51 -1.16 -1.72 8.53
C ASP A 51 -0.34 -1.65 7.24
N ASN A 52 0.41 -2.71 6.95
CA ASN A 52 1.20 -2.87 5.74
C ASN A 52 0.35 -3.06 4.47
N SER A 53 -0.93 -3.41 4.60
CA SER A 53 -1.83 -3.61 3.46
C SER A 53 -2.02 -2.35 2.61
N LEU A 54 -1.67 -1.17 3.14
CA LEU A 54 -1.62 0.09 2.41
C LEU A 54 -0.61 0.11 1.27
N PHE A 55 0.45 -0.71 1.35
CA PHE A 55 1.51 -0.77 0.34
C PHE A 55 1.32 -1.92 -0.65
N ALA A 56 0.22 -2.67 -0.52
CA ALA A 56 -0.03 -3.94 -1.21
C ALA A 56 -0.56 -3.79 -2.65
N TRP A 57 -0.75 -2.56 -3.15
CA TRP A 57 -1.19 -2.33 -4.53
C TRP A 57 -0.08 -2.73 -5.52
N PRO A 58 -0.36 -3.41 -6.64
CA PRO A 58 0.65 -3.77 -7.64
C PRO A 58 1.18 -2.53 -8.37
N ILE A 59 2.49 -2.49 -8.66
CA ILE A 59 3.04 -1.47 -9.55
C ILE A 59 2.54 -1.79 -10.96
N HIS A 60 1.92 -0.81 -11.59
CA HIS A 60 1.62 -0.84 -13.02
C HIS A 60 2.36 0.33 -13.67
N ASP A 61 2.77 0.17 -14.93
CA ASP A 61 3.54 1.15 -15.74
C ASP A 61 3.02 2.60 -15.70
N SER A 62 1.77 2.81 -15.30
CA SER A 62 1.11 4.12 -15.22
C SER A 62 1.24 4.83 -13.88
N TYR A 63 1.76 4.20 -12.83
CA TYR A 63 1.95 4.83 -11.52
C TYR A 63 3.42 5.21 -11.31
N GLN A 64 3.66 6.46 -10.92
CA GLN A 64 4.99 6.86 -10.45
C GLN A 64 5.43 5.96 -9.29
N PRO A 65 6.74 5.71 -9.11
CA PRO A 65 7.30 4.89 -8.03
C PRO A 65 7.17 5.62 -6.68
N GLN A 66 5.94 5.81 -6.25
CA GLN A 66 5.56 6.33 -4.94
C GLN A 66 5.15 5.15 -4.07
N LEU A 67 5.26 5.30 -2.75
CA LEU A 67 4.84 4.26 -1.82
C LEU A 67 3.31 4.29 -1.58
N LEU A 68 2.72 5.48 -1.68
CA LEU A 68 1.27 5.72 -1.61
C LEU A 68 0.72 5.99 -3.01
N VAL A 69 -0.57 5.73 -3.19
CA VAL A 69 -1.26 5.90 -4.49
C VAL A 69 -2.18 7.11 -4.50
N ASN A 70 -2.61 7.53 -5.68
CA ASN A 70 -3.50 8.68 -5.88
C ASN A 70 -4.98 8.27 -6.08
N SER A 71 -5.28 6.97 -6.20
CA SER A 71 -6.63 6.43 -6.36
C SER A 71 -6.83 5.09 -5.65
N PRO A 72 -8.03 4.80 -5.11
CA PRO A 72 -8.38 3.47 -4.61
C PRO A 72 -8.37 2.40 -5.72
N ASP A 73 -8.43 2.79 -7.00
CA ASP A 73 -8.40 1.87 -8.15
C ASP A 73 -7.13 1.04 -8.20
N ALA A 74 -6.01 1.57 -7.68
CA ALA A 74 -4.75 0.83 -7.57
C ALA A 74 -4.88 -0.42 -6.68
N PHE A 75 -5.90 -0.50 -5.82
CA PHE A 75 -6.15 -1.67 -4.97
C PHE A 75 -7.10 -2.70 -5.59
N ALA A 76 -7.55 -2.54 -6.84
CA ALA A 76 -8.54 -3.44 -7.46
C ALA A 76 -8.17 -4.92 -7.34
N SER A 77 -6.90 -5.26 -7.58
CA SER A 77 -6.37 -6.63 -7.51
C SER A 77 -6.03 -7.10 -6.09
N CYS A 78 -6.17 -6.25 -5.06
CA CYS A 78 -5.82 -6.54 -3.68
C CYS A 78 -6.96 -7.18 -2.87
N GLY A 79 -7.91 -7.85 -3.52
CA GLY A 79 -9.08 -8.48 -2.89
C GLY A 79 -8.76 -9.52 -1.81
N ALA A 80 -7.66 -10.26 -2.01
CA ALA A 80 -7.22 -11.30 -1.10
C ALA A 80 -6.32 -10.79 0.05
N VAL A 81 -5.92 -9.52 0.02
CA VAL A 81 -5.06 -8.93 1.06
C VAL A 81 -5.84 -8.76 2.35
N ARG A 82 -5.28 -9.26 3.45
CA ARG A 82 -5.82 -9.07 4.79
C ARG A 82 -4.80 -8.32 5.63
N CYS A 83 -5.30 -7.34 6.39
CA CYS A 83 -4.55 -6.72 7.48
C CYS A 83 -4.29 -7.78 8.55
N MET A 84 -3.04 -7.99 8.97
CA MET A 84 -2.81 -8.81 10.16
C MET A 84 -3.35 -8.11 11.41
N GLN A 85 -4.17 -8.84 12.16
CA GLN A 85 -4.80 -8.33 13.38
C GLN A 85 -3.84 -8.23 14.58
N SER A 86 -2.64 -8.82 14.48
CA SER A 86 -1.64 -8.80 15.56
C SER A 86 -0.68 -7.62 15.41
N ARG A 87 -0.76 -6.66 16.35
CA ARG A 87 0.19 -5.56 16.50
C ARG A 87 1.54 -5.98 17.10
N LYS A 88 1.68 -7.23 17.57
CA LYS A 88 2.85 -7.68 18.31
C LYS A 88 4.08 -7.70 17.39
N GLY A 89 5.06 -6.84 17.68
CA GLY A 89 6.32 -6.74 16.92
C GLY A 89 6.29 -5.76 15.75
N ARG A 90 5.21 -5.00 15.56
CA ARG A 90 5.15 -3.92 14.56
C ARG A 90 5.76 -2.64 15.12
N SER A 91 6.46 -1.93 14.25
CA SER A 91 7.00 -0.60 14.54
C SER A 91 6.02 0.43 13.99
N SER A 92 5.74 1.49 14.75
CA SER A 92 4.96 2.61 14.25
C SER A 92 5.60 3.23 13.01
N TYR A 93 4.78 3.66 12.07
CA TYR A 93 5.23 4.43 10.92
C TYR A 93 5.47 5.88 11.32
N SER A 94 6.43 6.53 10.66
CA SER A 94 6.65 7.97 10.80
C SER A 94 6.76 8.60 9.43
N LEU A 95 5.87 9.54 9.13
CA LEU A 95 5.99 10.38 7.95
C LEU A 95 7.00 11.49 8.24
N THR A 96 8.02 11.62 7.39
CA THR A 96 9.09 12.62 7.50
C THR A 96 9.09 13.49 6.24
N ASN A 97 9.86 14.58 6.26
CA ASN A 97 10.09 15.38 5.06
C ASN A 97 10.88 14.64 3.96
N ARG A 98 11.46 13.47 4.26
CA ARG A 98 12.11 12.57 3.29
C ARG A 98 11.21 11.43 2.82
N GLY A 99 9.95 11.41 3.25
CA GLY A 99 9.00 10.33 2.98
C GLY A 99 8.76 9.46 4.20
N LEU A 100 8.36 8.22 3.95
CA LEU A 100 7.91 7.31 5.00
C LEU A 100 9.07 6.55 5.65
N SER A 101 9.21 6.67 6.97
CA SER A 101 10.12 5.86 7.77
C SER A 101 9.36 4.70 8.42
N ILE A 102 9.72 3.47 8.05
CA ILE A 102 9.12 2.22 8.54
C ILE A 102 10.19 1.18 8.77
N LYS A 103 9.94 0.26 9.71
CA LYS A 103 10.78 -0.93 9.92
C LYS A 103 9.98 -2.15 9.48
N LEU A 104 10.46 -2.82 8.44
CA LEU A 104 9.83 -4.01 7.88
C LEU A 104 10.83 -5.17 7.79
N PRO A 105 10.37 -6.42 7.93
CA PRO A 105 11.22 -7.57 7.64
C PRO A 105 11.54 -7.61 6.15
N THR A 106 12.83 -7.54 5.82
CA THR A 106 13.32 -7.56 4.44
C THR A 106 14.16 -8.80 4.19
N ILE A 107 14.12 -9.28 2.96
CA ILE A 107 14.96 -10.38 2.45
C ILE A 107 15.79 -9.78 1.32
N MET A 108 17.11 -9.91 1.39
CA MET A 108 17.98 -9.47 0.31
C MET A 108 17.72 -10.35 -0.92
N TYR A 109 17.28 -9.74 -2.02
CA TYR A 109 17.05 -10.42 -3.29
C TYR A 109 18.28 -10.33 -4.19
N SER A 110 18.93 -9.16 -4.23
CA SER A 110 20.21 -8.93 -4.90
C SER A 110 21.02 -7.84 -4.16
N THR A 111 22.19 -7.46 -4.68
CA THR A 111 23.06 -6.43 -4.07
C THR A 111 22.35 -5.11 -3.79
N GLU A 112 21.40 -4.72 -4.65
CA GLU A 112 20.67 -3.45 -4.54
C GLU A 112 19.15 -3.64 -4.39
N MET A 113 18.64 -4.88 -4.45
CA MET A 113 17.19 -5.17 -4.36
C MET A 113 16.85 -5.99 -3.12
N TYR A 114 15.77 -5.59 -2.46
CA TYR A 114 15.22 -6.19 -1.26
C TYR A 114 13.76 -6.54 -1.48
N LEU A 115 13.37 -7.73 -1.05
CA LEU A 115 11.99 -8.17 -1.00
C LEU A 115 11.43 -7.89 0.38
N VAL A 116 10.31 -7.19 0.45
CA VAL A 116 9.63 -6.86 1.70
C VAL A 116 8.31 -7.57 1.78
N ARG A 117 8.12 -8.31 2.87
CA ARG A 117 6.88 -9.05 3.11
C ARG A 117 5.87 -8.15 3.82
N LEU A 118 4.82 -7.75 3.12
CA LEU A 118 3.83 -6.81 3.66
C LEU A 118 2.83 -7.49 4.59
N ASP A 119 2.17 -8.58 4.17
CA ASP A 119 1.33 -9.45 5.00
C ASP A 119 0.90 -10.69 4.20
N ARG A 120 0.50 -11.77 4.88
CA ARG A 120 0.02 -13.02 4.23
C ARG A 120 -1.49 -13.02 4.05
N GLY A 121 -1.97 -13.41 2.85
CA GLY A 121 -3.35 -13.83 2.66
C GLY A 121 -3.69 -15.10 3.45
N ASP A 122 -4.98 -15.33 3.75
CA ASP A 122 -5.44 -16.52 4.48
C ASP A 122 -5.13 -17.80 3.69
N PRO A 123 -4.33 -18.75 4.24
CA PRO A 123 -4.01 -20.00 3.57
C PRO A 123 -5.23 -20.85 3.21
N ARG A 124 -6.36 -20.69 3.91
CA ARG A 124 -7.59 -21.46 3.67
C ARG A 124 -8.32 -21.05 2.39
N LEU A 125 -8.04 -19.85 1.87
CA LEU A 125 -8.52 -19.43 0.54
C LEU A 125 -7.60 -19.93 -0.58
N LEU A 126 -6.40 -20.42 -0.25
CA LEU A 126 -5.43 -20.97 -1.22
C LEU A 126 -5.79 -22.39 -1.68
N SER A 127 -6.67 -23.11 -0.98
CA SER A 127 -7.08 -24.47 -1.39
C SER A 127 -8.08 -24.50 -2.55
N ARG A 128 -8.49 -23.32 -3.05
CA ARG A 128 -9.52 -23.16 -4.08
C ARG A 128 -9.00 -22.46 -5.34
N ALA A 129 -7.75 -22.02 -5.33
CA ALA A 129 -7.07 -21.44 -6.48
C ALA A 129 -6.10 -22.49 -7.05
N ASP A 130 -6.11 -22.64 -8.38
CA ASP A 130 -5.17 -23.50 -9.10
C ASP A 130 -3.73 -23.21 -8.65
N SER A 131 -2.92 -24.26 -8.55
CA SER A 131 -1.56 -24.27 -8.00
C SER A 131 -0.62 -23.22 -8.62
N ASP A 132 -0.89 -22.77 -9.84
CA ASP A 132 -0.09 -21.73 -10.53
C ASP A 132 -0.46 -20.29 -10.11
N GLN A 133 -1.66 -20.06 -9.55
CA GLN A 133 -2.05 -18.77 -8.96
C GLN A 133 -1.69 -18.66 -7.47
N VAL A 134 -1.17 -19.72 -6.85
CA VAL A 134 -0.81 -19.72 -5.41
C VAL A 134 0.44 -18.87 -5.14
N ALA A 135 1.29 -18.64 -6.14
CA ALA A 135 2.47 -17.79 -6.02
C ALA A 135 2.16 -16.28 -5.96
N SER A 136 0.98 -15.83 -6.41
CA SER A 136 0.65 -14.40 -6.55
C SER A 136 0.00 -13.76 -5.32
N PHE A 137 -0.21 -14.51 -4.24
CA PHE A 137 -0.84 -14.00 -3.01
C PHE A 137 0.13 -13.68 -1.87
N LEU A 138 1.43 -13.80 -2.11
CA LEU A 138 2.42 -13.04 -1.36
C LEU A 138 2.50 -11.68 -2.03
N ILE A 139 1.76 -10.69 -1.49
CA ILE A 139 1.99 -9.31 -1.90
C ILE A 139 3.25 -8.82 -1.21
N ASP A 140 4.37 -9.35 -1.68
CA ASP A 140 5.68 -8.87 -1.35
C ASP A 140 5.99 -7.71 -2.31
N ILE A 141 6.66 -6.67 -1.81
CA ILE A 141 7.09 -5.53 -2.64
C ILE A 141 8.59 -5.56 -2.81
N PHE A 142 9.05 -5.16 -3.99
CA PHE A 142 10.46 -4.99 -4.27
C PHE A 142 10.87 -3.55 -3.97
N LEU A 143 11.95 -3.43 -3.20
CA LEU A 143 12.58 -2.19 -2.83
C LEU A 143 14.01 -2.18 -3.36
N MET A 144 14.39 -1.12 -4.07
CA MET A 144 15.76 -0.87 -4.47
C MET A 144 16.40 0.12 -3.50
N ARG A 145 17.61 -0.18 -3.03
CA ARG A 145 18.39 0.77 -2.23
C ARG A 145 18.88 1.90 -3.13
N LEU A 146 18.66 3.16 -2.73
CA LEU A 146 18.98 4.33 -3.54
C LEU A 146 20.41 4.85 -3.31
N ASP A 147 20.87 4.87 -2.05
CA ASP A 147 22.18 5.39 -1.64
C ASP A 147 22.64 4.73 -0.31
N LYS A 148 23.65 5.33 0.36
CA LYS A 148 24.23 4.79 1.61
C LYS A 148 23.38 5.02 2.87
N ASP A 149 22.27 5.76 2.79
CA ASP A 149 21.57 6.27 3.98
C ASP A 149 20.22 5.56 4.22
N ASP A 150 20.19 4.23 4.19
CA ASP A 150 18.99 3.39 4.46
C ASP A 150 17.73 3.85 3.70
N GLN A 151 17.91 4.42 2.50
CA GLN A 151 16.84 4.90 1.64
C GLN A 151 16.49 3.88 0.56
N PHE A 152 15.20 3.66 0.38
CA PHE A 152 14.67 2.66 -0.53
C PHE A 152 13.58 3.26 -1.43
N ALA A 153 13.62 2.93 -2.71
CA ALA A 153 12.55 3.19 -3.66
C ALA A 153 11.80 1.90 -3.97
N ARG A 154 10.49 2.01 -4.11
CA ARG A 154 9.67 0.91 -4.60
C ARG A 154 9.92 0.73 -6.09
N VAL A 155 10.22 -0.50 -6.51
CA VAL A 155 10.51 -0.84 -7.92
C VAL A 155 9.66 -2.00 -8.40
N GLU A 156 9.40 -2.05 -9.70
CA GLU A 156 8.80 -3.21 -10.33
C GLU A 156 9.84 -4.32 -10.48
N HIS A 157 9.40 -5.56 -10.34
CA HIS A 157 10.24 -6.70 -10.65
C HIS A 157 10.26 -6.91 -12.16
N ALA A 158 11.24 -6.31 -12.83
CA ALA A 158 11.58 -6.68 -14.20
C ALA A 158 12.22 -8.08 -14.15
N GLY A 159 11.42 -9.10 -14.48
CA GLY A 159 11.86 -10.48 -14.66
C GLY A 159 12.71 -10.65 -15.92
#